data_AF-A0A3P6BKK8-F1
#
_entry.id   AF-A0A3P6BKK8-F1
#
_cell.length_a   1.000
_cell.length_b   1.000
_cell.length_c   1.000
_cell.angle_alpha   90.00
_cell.angle_beta   90.00
_cell.angle_gamma   90.00
#
_symmetry.space_group_name_H-M   'P 1'
#
loop_
_entity.id
_entity.type
_entity.pdbx_description
1 polymer ?
#
loop_
_entity_poly.entity_id
_entity_poly.type
_entity_poly.pdbx_seq_one_letter_code
_entity_poly.pdbx_strand_id
1 'polypeptide(L)'
;MSMKGSKAEAKRSLREMSEEEEEDTFEEEEDEEEALEKKQKGKATSSSSSSAGACQVERCTADMSRAKQYHRRHKVCEFHAKAPVVRIYGLHQRFCQQCSRFHELGEFDESKRSCRRRLAGHNERRRKSASEGEGERSQDHIGYQGY
;
A
#
# COMPACT_ATOMS: atom_id res chain seq x y z
N MET A 1 38.51 -21.07 -39.05
CA MET A 1 37.74 -20.87 -37.81
C MET A 1 37.09 -19.49 -37.84
N SER A 2 35.87 -19.39 -37.29
CA SER A 2 35.07 -18.16 -36.99
C SER A 2 34.31 -17.44 -38.10
N MET A 3 33.13 -18.01 -38.40
CA MET A 3 31.77 -17.49 -38.19
C MET A 3 31.39 -16.06 -38.63
N LYS A 4 30.42 -16.03 -39.55
CA LYS A 4 29.57 -14.91 -39.97
C LYS A 4 28.31 -14.84 -39.09
N GLY A 5 27.74 -13.64 -38.94
CA GLY A 5 26.34 -13.42 -38.56
C GLY A 5 26.07 -11.93 -38.28
N SER A 6 24.88 -11.36 -38.44
CA SER A 6 23.65 -11.79 -39.12
C SER A 6 22.76 -10.55 -39.26
N LYS A 7 22.03 -10.53 -40.37
CA LYS A 7 21.11 -9.51 -40.86
C LYS A 7 19.71 -9.83 -40.34
N ALA A 8 19.04 -8.96 -39.57
CA ALA A 8 17.61 -9.11 -39.25
C ALA A 8 16.99 -7.82 -38.67
N GLU A 9 16.92 -6.77 -39.48
CA GLU A 9 15.80 -5.83 -39.40
C GLU A 9 14.67 -6.36 -40.28
N ALA A 10 13.43 -6.03 -39.90
CA ALA A 10 12.16 -6.43 -40.51
C ALA A 10 11.64 -7.84 -40.16
N LYS A 11 10.88 -7.92 -39.06
CA LYS A 11 9.47 -8.36 -39.01
C LYS A 11 9.06 -8.90 -37.62
N ARG A 12 8.51 -8.03 -36.76
CA ARG A 12 7.52 -8.43 -35.73
C ARG A 12 6.65 -7.23 -35.34
N SER A 13 5.97 -6.73 -36.36
CA SER A 13 4.84 -5.81 -36.28
C SER A 13 3.58 -6.59 -35.86
N LEU A 14 2.78 -6.02 -34.95
CA LEU A 14 1.36 -6.29 -34.73
C LEU A 14 0.89 -7.75 -34.76
N ARG A 15 0.87 -8.47 -33.62
CA ARG A 15 -0.16 -9.51 -33.36
C ARG A 15 -0.22 -10.13 -31.95
N GLU A 16 -0.02 -9.41 -30.85
CA GLU A 16 -0.17 -10.03 -29.51
C GLU A 16 -0.98 -9.10 -28.58
N MET A 17 -2.27 -8.98 -28.92
CA MET A 17 -3.38 -8.47 -28.12
C MET A 17 -4.57 -9.39 -28.47
N SER A 18 -4.76 -10.55 -27.82
CA SER A 18 -6.01 -11.33 -27.99
C SER A 18 -6.25 -12.55 -27.08
N GLU A 19 -5.29 -13.14 -26.34
CA GLU A 19 -5.49 -14.50 -25.78
C GLU A 19 -5.01 -14.71 -24.32
N GLU A 20 -5.26 -13.74 -23.43
CA GLU A 20 -5.09 -13.96 -21.98
C GLU A 20 -6.27 -13.36 -21.21
N GLU A 21 -7.48 -13.83 -21.51
CA GLU A 21 -8.57 -13.89 -20.53
C GLU A 21 -8.60 -15.33 -19.98
N GLU A 22 -8.99 -15.49 -18.70
CA GLU A 22 -9.30 -16.76 -18.01
C GLU A 22 -8.16 -17.45 -17.22
N GLU A 23 -7.63 -16.81 -16.17
CA GLU A 23 -7.21 -17.51 -14.94
C GLU A 23 -7.08 -16.51 -13.77
N ASP A 24 -8.13 -16.40 -12.94
CA ASP A 24 -8.04 -16.35 -11.47
C ASP A 24 -9.47 -16.30 -10.92
N THR A 25 -10.10 -17.47 -10.95
CA THR A 25 -11.41 -17.72 -10.34
C THR A 25 -11.15 -18.23 -8.93
N PHE A 26 -11.73 -17.56 -7.93
CA PHE A 26 -12.21 -18.15 -6.66
C PHE A 26 -11.15 -18.54 -5.61
N GLU A 27 -11.64 -18.66 -4.35
CA GLU A 27 -10.91 -18.89 -3.08
C GLU A 27 -10.31 -17.59 -2.50
N GLU A 28 -10.72 -17.04 -1.36
CA GLU A 28 -11.07 -17.66 -0.08
C GLU A 28 -12.11 -16.77 0.67
N GLU A 29 -13.37 -17.19 0.68
CA GLU A 29 -14.25 -16.95 1.83
C GLU A 29 -14.15 -18.21 2.70
N GLU A 30 -13.58 -18.09 3.90
CA GLU A 30 -13.81 -18.92 5.10
C GLU A 30 -12.64 -18.70 6.08
N ASP A 31 -12.81 -17.83 7.07
CA ASP A 31 -12.22 -18.08 8.38
C ASP A 31 -13.15 -17.48 9.45
N GLU A 32 -13.86 -18.41 10.07
CA GLU A 32 -14.90 -18.24 11.07
C GLU A 32 -14.31 -17.86 12.44
N GLU A 33 -15.24 -17.52 13.31
CA GLU A 33 -15.14 -17.14 14.71
C GLU A 33 -14.26 -18.05 15.60
N GLU A 34 -13.38 -17.47 16.41
CA GLU A 34 -13.28 -17.71 17.86
C GLU A 34 -12.12 -16.93 18.49
N ALA A 35 -12.43 -16.11 19.49
CA ALA A 35 -11.59 -15.85 20.67
C ALA A 35 -12.27 -14.79 21.53
N LEU A 36 -13.30 -15.23 22.25
CA LEU A 36 -13.80 -14.50 23.41
C LEU A 36 -12.71 -14.48 24.51
N GLU A 37 -12.82 -13.43 25.33
CA GLU A 37 -12.21 -13.28 26.65
C GLU A 37 -10.73 -12.89 26.76
N LYS A 38 -10.50 -11.60 27.04
CA LYS A 38 -9.70 -11.19 28.21
C LYS A 38 -10.01 -9.75 28.63
N LYS A 39 -10.66 -9.63 29.78
CA LYS A 39 -10.77 -8.43 30.63
C LYS A 39 -9.39 -7.78 30.82
N GLN A 40 -9.28 -6.47 30.57
CA GLN A 40 -8.41 -5.60 31.37
C GLN A 40 -8.80 -4.11 31.24
N LYS A 41 -9.55 -3.67 32.26
CA LYS A 41 -9.49 -2.40 33.00
C LYS A 41 -8.58 -1.31 32.38
N GLY A 42 -9.19 -0.38 31.64
CA GLY A 42 -8.55 0.85 31.15
C GLY A 42 -9.44 2.05 31.40
N LYS A 43 -8.98 2.95 32.27
CA LYS A 43 -9.64 4.17 32.76
C LYS A 43 -10.10 5.07 31.60
N ALA A 44 -11.40 5.30 31.51
CA ALA A 44 -12.03 6.16 30.52
C ALA A 44 -11.71 7.64 30.79
N THR A 45 -11.19 8.32 29.76
CA THR A 45 -11.35 9.77 29.59
C THR A 45 -11.94 9.99 28.19
N SER A 46 -13.12 10.59 28.21
CA SER A 46 -14.09 10.89 27.17
C SER A 46 -13.56 11.55 25.88
N SER A 47 -14.12 11.18 24.72
CA SER A 47 -14.95 12.09 23.90
C SER A 47 -15.50 11.46 22.60
N SER A 48 -16.78 11.73 22.32
CA SER A 48 -17.58 11.51 21.09
C SER A 48 -18.04 10.07 20.76
N SER A 49 -19.19 9.63 21.29
CA SER A 49 -20.56 9.81 20.74
C SER A 49 -20.86 9.03 19.44
N SER A 50 -21.46 7.85 19.63
CA SER A 50 -22.58 7.30 18.85
C SER A 50 -22.38 6.80 17.40
N SER A 51 -21.15 6.52 16.97
CA SER A 51 -20.88 5.80 15.70
C SER A 51 -19.69 4.84 15.86
N ALA A 52 -19.68 4.09 16.97
CA ALA A 52 -18.53 3.26 17.37
C ALA A 52 -18.25 2.06 16.45
N GLY A 53 -19.05 1.85 15.40
CA GLY A 53 -18.94 0.70 14.50
C GLY A 53 -19.14 1.01 13.03
N ALA A 54 -19.15 2.26 12.57
CA ALA A 54 -19.38 2.57 11.15
C ALA A 54 -18.18 3.26 10.49
N CYS A 55 -18.03 3.05 9.18
CA CYS A 55 -17.06 3.75 8.35
C CYS A 55 -17.44 5.23 8.21
N GLN A 56 -16.45 6.12 8.22
CA GLN A 56 -16.67 7.58 8.08
C GLN A 56 -17.01 8.05 6.65
N VAL A 57 -17.02 7.15 5.66
CA VAL A 57 -17.35 7.47 4.26
C VAL A 57 -18.85 7.66 4.11
N GLU A 58 -19.25 8.65 3.30
CA GLU A 58 -20.67 8.97 3.10
C GLU A 58 -21.45 7.76 2.59
N ARG A 59 -22.63 7.54 3.19
CA ARG A 59 -23.53 6.43 2.87
C ARG A 59 -22.92 5.03 3.03
N CYS A 60 -21.76 4.92 3.66
CA CYS A 60 -21.20 3.63 4.03
C CYS A 60 -21.81 3.15 5.34
N THR A 61 -22.50 2.00 5.30
CA THR A 61 -23.07 1.33 6.46
C THR A 61 -22.28 0.10 6.88
N ALA A 62 -21.03 -0.02 6.41
CA ALA A 62 -20.18 -1.17 6.73
C ALA A 62 -19.94 -1.26 8.24
N ASP A 63 -20.24 -2.43 8.81
CA ASP A 63 -19.97 -2.69 10.22
C ASP A 63 -18.47 -2.89 10.46
N MET A 64 -17.95 -2.13 11.40
CA MET A 64 -16.56 -2.11 11.84
C MET A 64 -16.38 -2.79 13.20
N SER A 65 -17.43 -3.38 13.78
CA SER A 65 -17.33 -4.09 15.07
C SER A 65 -16.32 -5.25 15.01
N ARG A 66 -16.37 -6.06 13.94
CA ARG A 66 -15.48 -7.20 13.65
C ARG A 66 -14.29 -6.86 12.76
N ALA A 67 -14.10 -5.60 12.38
CA ALA A 67 -12.99 -5.20 11.51
C ALA A 67 -11.63 -5.21 12.24
N LYS A 68 -10.54 -5.38 11.48
CA LYS A 68 -9.15 -5.33 12.02
C LYS A 68 -8.92 -4.01 12.79
N GLN A 69 -8.10 -4.06 13.84
CA GLN A 69 -7.85 -2.92 14.74
C GLN A 69 -7.43 -1.64 14.01
N TYR A 70 -6.64 -1.74 12.95
CA TYR A 70 -6.25 -0.61 12.09
C TYR A 70 -7.46 0.10 11.49
N HIS A 71 -8.36 -0.65 10.85
CA HIS A 71 -9.60 -0.16 10.23
C HIS A 71 -10.51 0.51 11.26
N ARG A 72 -10.64 -0.10 12.45
CA ARG A 72 -11.41 0.44 13.58
C ARG A 72 -10.83 1.76 14.09
N ARG A 73 -9.52 1.82 14.29
CA ARG A 73 -8.81 3.04 14.76
C ARG A 73 -9.00 4.21 13.80
N HIS A 74 -8.99 3.94 12.49
CA HIS A 74 -9.08 4.96 11.45
C HIS A 74 -10.50 5.15 10.89
N LYS A 75 -11.49 4.44 11.46
CA LYS A 75 -12.91 4.48 11.07
C LYS A 75 -13.10 4.32 9.55
N VAL A 76 -12.37 3.40 8.95
CA VAL A 76 -12.37 3.13 7.51
C VAL A 76 -12.48 1.63 7.27
N CYS A 77 -13.42 1.20 6.43
CA CYS A 77 -13.55 -0.21 6.07
C CYS A 77 -12.45 -0.64 5.09
N GLU A 78 -12.23 -1.95 4.98
CA GLU A 78 -11.18 -2.49 4.11
C GLU A 78 -11.37 -2.05 2.64
N PHE A 79 -12.61 -2.01 2.16
CA PHE A 79 -12.94 -1.51 0.82
C PHE A 79 -12.51 -0.05 0.64
N HIS A 80 -12.92 0.85 1.53
CA HIS A 80 -12.62 2.27 1.42
C HIS A 80 -11.16 2.64 1.72
N ALA A 81 -10.43 1.80 2.46
CA ALA A 81 -8.99 1.95 2.62
C ALA A 81 -8.24 1.69 1.30
N LYS A 82 -8.79 0.85 0.41
CA LYS A 82 -8.20 0.48 -0.88
C LYS A 82 -8.79 1.25 -2.07
N ALA A 83 -10.01 1.80 -1.90
CA ALA A 83 -10.75 2.50 -2.95
C ALA A 83 -9.96 3.67 -3.55
N PRO A 84 -10.00 3.84 -4.88
CA PRO A 84 -9.31 4.95 -5.55
C PRO A 84 -9.96 6.30 -5.24
N VAL A 85 -11.29 6.32 -5.06
CA VAL A 85 -12.10 7.52 -4.80
C VAL A 85 -13.19 7.18 -3.81
N VAL A 86 -13.40 8.07 -2.83
CA VAL A 86 -14.52 8.04 -1.88
C VAL A 86 -15.10 9.45 -1.72
N ARG A 87 -16.35 9.54 -1.28
CA ARG A 87 -16.99 10.83 -0.93
C ARG A 87 -17.05 11.00 0.57
N ILE A 88 -16.48 12.09 1.06
CA ILE A 88 -16.49 12.48 2.47
C ILE A 88 -16.72 13.99 2.55
N TYR A 89 -17.77 14.41 3.27
CA TYR A 89 -18.21 15.80 3.35
C TYR A 89 -18.42 16.48 1.97
N GLY A 90 -18.96 15.73 1.01
CA GLY A 90 -19.21 16.17 -0.36
C GLY A 90 -17.99 16.24 -1.26
N LEU A 91 -16.78 16.00 -0.73
CA LEU A 91 -15.53 16.06 -1.48
C LEU A 91 -15.06 14.67 -1.93
N HIS A 92 -14.46 14.61 -3.12
CA HIS A 92 -13.77 13.42 -3.59
C HIS A 92 -12.41 13.31 -2.91
N GLN A 93 -12.25 12.28 -2.10
CA GLN A 93 -11.07 12.02 -1.31
C GLN A 93 -10.55 10.60 -1.55
N ARG A 94 -9.31 10.36 -1.13
CA ARG A 94 -8.66 9.05 -1.13
C ARG A 94 -7.89 8.85 0.16
N PHE A 95 -7.86 7.61 0.63
CA PHE A 95 -7.13 7.25 1.84
C PHE A 95 -5.62 7.18 1.56
N CYS A 96 -4.82 7.97 2.28
CA CYS A 96 -3.37 7.91 2.21
C CYS A 96 -2.83 6.88 3.21
N GLN A 97 -2.22 5.81 2.70
CA GLN A 97 -1.68 4.72 3.53
C GLN A 97 -0.58 5.20 4.50
N GLN A 98 0.20 6.22 4.10
CA GLN A 98 1.31 6.74 4.90
C GLN A 98 0.87 7.74 5.97
N CYS A 99 -0.27 8.39 5.77
CA CYS A 99 -0.83 9.35 6.73
C CYS A 99 -1.93 8.72 7.60
N SER A 100 -2.48 7.57 7.19
CA SER A 100 -3.70 6.97 7.72
C SER A 100 -4.87 7.97 7.80
N ARG A 101 -5.01 8.82 6.78
CA ARG A 101 -6.02 9.90 6.68
C ARG A 101 -6.50 10.06 5.25
N PHE A 102 -7.72 10.57 5.11
CA PHE A 102 -8.27 10.97 3.82
C PHE A 102 -7.72 12.34 3.39
N HIS A 103 -7.35 12.43 2.12
CA HIS A 103 -6.92 13.65 1.45
C HIS A 103 -7.74 13.81 0.16
N GLU A 104 -7.87 15.03 -0.32
CA GLU A 104 -8.52 15.28 -1.62
C GLU A 104 -7.73 14.61 -2.76
N LEU A 105 -8.42 14.20 -3.82
CA LEU A 105 -7.77 13.54 -4.96
C LEU A 105 -6.64 14.37 -5.57
N GLY A 106 -6.74 15.70 -5.54
CA GLY A 106 -5.71 16.62 -6.02
C GLY A 106 -4.38 16.55 -5.25
N GLU A 107 -4.35 15.99 -4.03
CA GLU A 107 -3.13 15.79 -3.25
C GLU A 107 -2.35 14.51 -3.64
N PHE A 108 -2.87 13.72 -4.59
CA PHE A 108 -2.26 12.46 -5.03
C PHE A 108 -1.70 12.55 -6.45
N ASP A 109 -0.72 11.69 -6.72
CA ASP A 109 -0.39 11.25 -8.07
C ASP A 109 -1.09 9.91 -8.20
N GLU A 110 -2.07 9.77 -9.10
CA GLU A 110 -2.97 8.59 -9.19
C GLU A 110 -2.21 7.24 -9.21
N SER A 111 -0.99 7.26 -9.75
CA SER A 111 -0.03 6.15 -9.77
C SER A 111 0.48 5.70 -8.39
N LYS A 112 0.26 6.46 -7.32
CA LYS A 112 0.75 6.20 -5.96
C LYS A 112 -0.37 6.32 -4.92
N ARG A 113 -0.31 5.47 -3.89
CA ARG A 113 -1.30 5.41 -2.79
C ARG A 113 -0.95 6.35 -1.60
N SER A 114 0.13 7.12 -1.70
CA SER A 114 0.53 8.13 -0.73
C SER A 114 0.37 9.53 -1.31
N CYS A 115 0.03 10.50 -0.46
CA CYS A 115 -0.07 11.89 -0.89
C CYS A 115 1.31 12.47 -1.27
N ARG A 116 1.32 13.43 -2.20
CA ARG A 116 2.52 14.07 -2.76
C ARG A 116 3.49 14.56 -1.69
N ARG A 117 2.96 15.18 -0.64
CA ARG A 117 3.72 15.69 0.52
C ARG A 117 4.61 14.62 1.15
N ARG A 118 4.07 13.41 1.35
CA ARG A 118 4.83 12.31 1.96
C ARG A 118 5.77 11.66 0.94
N LEU A 119 5.32 11.52 -0.30
CA LEU A 119 6.11 10.91 -1.37
C LEU A 119 7.40 11.69 -1.66
N ALA A 120 7.34 13.03 -1.65
CA ALA A 120 8.51 13.88 -1.83
C ALA A 120 9.65 13.53 -0.84
N GLY A 121 9.34 13.42 0.46
CA GLY A 121 10.32 13.04 1.47
C GLY A 121 10.85 11.61 1.33
N HIS A 122 10.04 10.67 0.86
CA HIS A 122 10.52 9.31 0.56
C HIS A 122 11.48 9.30 -0.64
N ASN A 123 11.17 10.06 -1.69
CA ASN A 123 12.01 10.14 -2.89
C ASN A 123 13.37 10.79 -2.59
N GLU A 124 13.39 11.85 -1.78
CA GLU A 124 14.64 12.51 -1.37
C GLU A 124 15.58 11.56 -0.62
N ARG A 125 15.06 10.84 0.39
CA ARG A 125 15.87 9.87 1.15
C ARG A 125 16.43 8.75 0.27
N ARG A 126 15.64 8.24 -0.67
CA ARG A 126 16.11 7.22 -1.62
C ARG A 126 17.20 7.73 -2.56
N ARG A 127 17.12 8.98 -3.01
CA ARG A 127 18.18 9.59 -3.84
C ARG A 127 19.49 9.72 -3.06
N LYS A 128 19.42 10.13 -1.79
CA LYS A 128 20.60 10.28 -0.94
C LYS A 128 21.27 8.95 -0.60
N SER A 129 20.50 7.92 -0.28
CA SER A 129 21.05 6.58 -0.01
C SER A 129 21.69 5.93 -1.24
N ALA A 130 21.22 6.25 -2.46
CA ALA A 130 21.81 5.73 -3.69
C ALA A 130 23.17 6.39 -3.98
N SER A 131 23.34 7.69 -3.68
CA SER A 131 24.61 8.39 -3.87
C SER A 131 25.68 8.04 -2.83
N GLU A 132 25.29 7.62 -1.62
CA GLU A 132 26.22 7.26 -0.54
C GLU A 132 26.67 5.78 -0.60
N GLY A 133 26.07 4.96 -1.49
CA GLY A 133 26.41 3.54 -1.66
C GLY A 133 27.60 3.25 -2.59
N GLU A 134 28.08 4.23 -3.36
CA GLU A 134 29.16 4.05 -4.34
C GLU A 134 30.53 4.58 -3.84
N GLY A 135 30.61 5.09 -2.60
CA GLY A 135 31.76 5.86 -2.12
C GLY A 135 32.65 5.24 -1.03
N GLU A 136 32.25 4.18 -0.33
CA GLU A 136 33.06 3.70 0.81
C GLU A 136 32.88 2.20 1.11
N ARG A 137 33.43 1.36 0.23
CA ARG A 137 33.91 0.02 0.63
C ARG A 137 35.43 0.06 0.68
N SER A 138 35.97 0.88 1.58
CA SER A 138 37.39 0.85 1.93
C SER A 138 37.68 -0.48 2.64
N GLN A 139 38.77 -1.10 2.21
CA GLN A 139 39.24 -2.42 2.63
C GLN A 139 39.59 -2.44 4.11
N ASP A 140 38.88 -3.23 4.90
CA ASP A 140 39.42 -3.81 6.13
C ASP A 140 39.52 -5.33 5.96
N HIS A 141 40.54 -5.73 5.20
CA HIS A 141 41.08 -7.08 5.22
C HIS A 141 41.92 -7.23 6.50
N ILE A 142 41.27 -7.56 7.62
CA ILE A 142 41.97 -7.95 8.85
C ILE A 142 42.36 -9.43 8.71
N GLY A 143 43.66 -9.66 8.66
CA GLY A 143 44.30 -10.90 8.25
C GLY A 143 43.99 -12.11 9.13
N TYR A 144 43.75 -13.23 8.47
CA TYR A 144 43.90 -14.56 9.04
C TYR A 144 45.37 -14.96 8.88
N GLN A 145 46.15 -14.92 9.96
CA GLN A 145 47.52 -15.42 9.98
C GLN A 145 47.54 -16.60 10.94
N GLY A 146 47.61 -17.80 10.35
CA GLY A 146 47.71 -19.06 11.07
C GLY A 146 49.08 -19.25 11.70
N TYR A 147 49.07 -20.02 12.79
CA TYR A 147 50.17 -20.85 13.27
C TYR A 147 49.55 -22.17 13.73
#